data_AF-A0AAW2H7D2-F1
#
_entry.id   AF-A0AAW2H7D2-F1
#
_cell.length_a   1.000
_cell.length_b   1.000
_cell.length_c   1.000
_cell.angle_alpha   90.00
_cell.angle_beta   90.00
_cell.angle_gamma   90.00
#
_symmetry.space_group_name_H-M   'P 1'
#
loop_
_entity.id
_entity.type
_entity.pdbx_description
1 polymer ?
#
loop_
_entity_poly.entity_id
_entity_poly.type
_entity_poly.pdbx_seq_one_letter_code
_entity_poly.pdbx_strand_id
1 'polypeptide(L)'
;MMTPSLFVRHARQHLEGLANVEVQVHGRRWARREKMGLFLSVASGSERGLRFLCVRYRGTPDTAVDLALVGAIAVALGSVYSGVFSNCSALAEWIVECGARTGDLVWQMPLDERYRQQLDSRVADMKNCGTRYGGACVAASFLREFVGENTKWAHVDIAGVDSNSCFSELYGKGPTGRPVRMLISLIEKMASCRQKGGIE
;
A
#
# COMPACT_ATOMS: atom_id res chain seq x y z
N MET A 1 23.48 -2.80 -0.97
CA MET A 1 22.30 -2.95 -1.85
C MET A 1 21.31 -3.91 -1.19
N MET A 2 20.03 -3.53 -1.07
CA MET A 2 18.99 -4.35 -0.45
C MET A 2 18.38 -5.31 -1.49
N THR A 3 18.70 -6.61 -1.42
CA THR A 3 18.08 -7.63 -2.29
C THR A 3 16.84 -8.25 -1.63
N PRO A 4 15.94 -8.94 -2.36
CA PRO A 4 14.78 -9.59 -1.76
C PRO A 4 15.14 -10.54 -0.60
N SER A 5 16.24 -11.30 -0.73
CA SER A 5 16.71 -12.19 0.33
C SER A 5 17.26 -11.43 1.54
N LEU A 6 17.99 -10.33 1.32
CA LEU A 6 18.51 -9.50 2.42
C LEU A 6 17.38 -8.77 3.15
N PHE A 7 16.38 -8.29 2.42
CA PHE A 7 15.17 -7.68 2.98
C PHE A 7 14.44 -8.66 3.90
N VAL A 8 14.19 -9.89 3.42
CA VAL A 8 13.57 -10.94 4.24
C VAL A 8 14.40 -11.25 5.48
N ARG A 9 15.73 -11.38 5.33
CA ARG A 9 16.61 -11.65 6.47
C ARG A 9 16.50 -10.56 7.54
N HIS A 10 16.52 -9.30 7.11
CA HIS A 10 16.40 -8.16 8.01
C HIS A 10 15.01 -8.12 8.68
N ALA A 11 13.93 -8.34 7.93
CA ALA A 11 12.58 -8.39 8.49
C ALA A 11 12.44 -9.50 9.54
N ARG A 12 12.96 -10.71 9.27
CA ARG A 12 12.94 -11.83 10.22
C ARG A 12 13.70 -11.50 11.51
N GLN A 13 14.88 -10.89 11.41
CA GLN A 13 15.68 -10.48 12.57
C GLN A 13 14.93 -9.54 13.52
N HIS A 14 14.01 -8.71 13.01
CA HIS A 14 13.26 -7.76 13.83
C HIS A 14 11.88 -8.25 14.25
N LEU A 15 11.28 -9.19 13.53
CA LEU A 15 9.88 -9.60 13.72
C LEU A 15 9.73 -10.99 14.33
N GLU A 16 10.67 -11.91 14.09
CA GLU A 16 10.58 -13.26 14.67
C GLU A 16 10.83 -13.21 16.18
N GLY A 17 10.01 -13.93 16.94
CA GLY A 17 10.05 -13.95 18.41
C GLY A 17 9.21 -12.87 19.07
N LEU A 18 8.64 -11.92 18.32
CA LEU A 18 7.64 -10.99 18.86
C LEU A 18 6.34 -11.72 19.19
N ALA A 19 5.75 -11.39 20.33
CA ALA A 19 4.48 -11.95 20.75
C ALA A 19 3.38 -11.65 19.72
N ASN A 20 2.55 -12.65 19.41
CA ASN A 20 1.44 -12.56 18.48
C ASN A 20 1.82 -12.20 17.03
N VAL A 21 3.09 -12.31 16.64
CA VAL A 21 3.56 -12.06 15.27
C VAL A 21 3.96 -13.38 14.59
N GLU A 22 3.38 -13.63 13.43
CA GLU A 22 3.69 -14.76 12.56
C GLU A 22 4.38 -14.25 11.29
N VAL A 23 5.56 -14.80 10.97
CA VAL A 23 6.32 -14.44 9.77
C VAL A 23 6.41 -15.64 8.83
N GLN A 24 5.87 -15.49 7.61
CA GLN A 24 5.93 -16.50 6.56
C GLN A 24 6.68 -15.96 5.35
N VAL A 25 7.54 -16.79 4.76
CA VAL A 25 8.30 -16.44 3.56
C VAL A 25 8.04 -17.47 2.49
N HIS A 26 7.65 -16.99 1.31
CA HIS A 26 7.35 -17.82 0.15
C HIS A 26 8.29 -17.49 -1.02
N GLY A 27 8.47 -18.50 -1.88
CA GLY A 27 9.30 -18.42 -3.07
C GLY A 27 8.54 -18.77 -4.35
N ARG A 28 9.28 -18.92 -5.45
CA ARG A 28 8.71 -19.14 -6.79
C ARG A 28 7.77 -20.35 -6.89
N ARG A 29 8.06 -21.46 -6.19
CA ARG A 29 7.20 -22.66 -6.19
C ARG A 29 5.82 -22.38 -5.59
N TRP A 30 5.78 -21.66 -4.48
CA TRP A 30 4.53 -21.23 -3.84
C TRP A 30 3.76 -20.29 -4.76
N ALA A 31 4.40 -19.24 -5.29
CA ALA A 31 3.75 -18.28 -6.17
C ALA A 31 3.15 -18.93 -7.45
N ARG A 32 3.79 -19.97 -7.98
CA ARG A 32 3.23 -20.79 -9.09
C ARG A 32 1.99 -21.55 -8.67
N ARG A 33 2.00 -22.17 -7.49
CA ARG A 33 0.85 -22.90 -6.95
C ARG A 33 -0.33 -21.98 -6.68
N GLU A 34 -0.07 -20.79 -6.13
CA GLU A 34 -1.08 -19.75 -5.90
C GLU A 34 -1.47 -18.98 -7.18
N LYS A 35 -1.02 -19.43 -8.36
CA LYS A 35 -1.32 -18.83 -9.68
C LYS A 35 -1.05 -17.32 -9.76
N MET A 36 -0.02 -16.82 -9.07
CA MET A 36 0.35 -15.40 -9.05
C MET A 36 1.09 -14.97 -10.33
N GLY A 37 0.42 -15.06 -11.48
CA GLY A 37 1.00 -14.83 -12.81
C GLY A 37 1.65 -13.45 -12.97
N LEU A 38 0.97 -12.38 -12.51
CA LEU A 38 1.48 -11.00 -12.58
C LEU A 38 2.75 -10.82 -11.74
N PHE A 39 2.79 -11.40 -10.55
CA PHE A 39 3.98 -11.35 -9.68
C PHE A 39 5.14 -12.15 -10.28
N LEU A 40 4.86 -13.33 -10.83
CA LEU A 40 5.86 -14.20 -11.47
C LEU A 40 6.44 -13.59 -12.74
N SER A 41 5.65 -12.87 -13.54
CA SER A 41 6.10 -12.24 -14.78
C SER A 41 7.08 -11.10 -14.49
N VAL A 42 6.77 -10.21 -13.55
CA VAL A 42 7.66 -9.12 -13.12
C VAL A 42 8.97 -9.68 -12.56
N ALA A 43 8.90 -10.71 -11.73
CA ALA A 43 10.08 -11.31 -11.10
C ALA A 43 10.89 -12.25 -12.02
N SER A 44 10.48 -12.45 -13.27
CA SER A 44 11.13 -13.41 -14.18
C SER A 44 12.48 -12.93 -14.70
N GLY A 45 12.66 -11.61 -14.86
CA GLY A 45 13.87 -11.01 -15.43
C GLY A 45 15.05 -10.85 -14.46
N SER A 46 14.90 -11.19 -13.18
CA SER A 46 15.97 -11.04 -12.17
C SER A 46 16.65 -12.37 -11.84
N GLU A 47 17.98 -12.35 -11.77
CA GLU A 47 18.78 -13.44 -11.19
C GLU A 47 18.59 -13.56 -9.68
N ARG A 48 18.12 -12.50 -9.01
CA ARG A 48 17.81 -12.54 -7.58
C ARG A 48 16.50 -13.27 -7.39
N GLY A 49 16.54 -14.40 -6.67
CA GLY A 49 15.35 -15.18 -6.39
C GLY A 49 14.26 -14.36 -5.71
N LEU A 50 13.05 -14.40 -6.26
CA LEU A 50 11.88 -13.72 -5.71
C LEU A 50 11.59 -14.15 -4.27
N ARG A 51 11.03 -13.24 -3.48
CA ARG A 51 10.54 -13.49 -2.13
C ARG A 51 9.19 -12.83 -1.97
N PHE A 52 8.27 -13.53 -1.32
CA PHE A 52 7.00 -12.99 -0.87
C PHE A 52 6.95 -13.15 0.64
N LEU A 53 6.95 -12.04 1.36
CA LEU A 53 6.97 -12.00 2.82
C LEU A 53 5.55 -11.69 3.31
N CYS A 54 4.99 -12.55 4.15
CA CYS A 54 3.73 -12.31 4.83
C CYS A 54 4.00 -12.20 6.33
N VAL A 55 3.56 -11.10 6.94
CA VAL A 55 3.64 -10.87 8.39
C VAL A 55 2.21 -10.75 8.88
N ARG A 56 1.82 -11.54 9.87
CA ARG A 56 0.49 -11.49 10.48
C ARG A 56 0.63 -11.17 11.96
N TYR A 57 -0.11 -10.17 12.42
CA TYR A 57 -0.25 -9.88 13.84
C TYR A 57 -1.63 -10.36 14.31
N ARG A 58 -1.67 -11.20 15.35
CA ARG A 58 -2.89 -11.81 15.89
C ARG A 58 -3.31 -11.23 17.25
N GLY A 59 -2.79 -10.07 17.62
CA GLY A 59 -3.13 -9.41 18.88
C GLY A 59 -4.41 -8.57 18.84
N THR A 60 -5.14 -8.57 17.72
CA THR A 60 -6.40 -7.85 17.54
C THR A 60 -7.46 -8.76 16.91
N PRO A 61 -8.76 -8.62 17.25
CA PRO A 61 -9.84 -9.33 16.57
C PRO A 61 -9.87 -8.97 15.07
N ASP A 62 -10.21 -9.93 14.20
CA ASP A 62 -10.15 -9.82 12.73
C ASP A 62 -10.69 -8.49 12.18
N THR A 63 -9.82 -7.68 11.55
CA THR A 63 -10.18 -6.44 10.87
C THR A 63 -10.33 -6.66 9.38
N ALA A 64 -11.53 -6.42 8.84
CA ALA A 64 -11.85 -6.53 7.41
C ALA A 64 -11.49 -5.25 6.64
N VAL A 65 -10.24 -4.77 6.74
CA VAL A 65 -9.75 -3.63 5.97
C VAL A 65 -8.44 -3.99 5.29
N ASP A 66 -8.44 -3.93 3.96
CA ASP A 66 -7.25 -4.15 3.15
C ASP A 66 -6.66 -2.80 2.73
N LEU A 67 -5.42 -2.53 3.14
CA LEU A 67 -4.69 -1.30 2.81
C LEU A 67 -3.49 -1.64 1.91
N ALA A 68 -3.43 -1.02 0.73
CA ALA A 68 -2.33 -1.21 -0.22
C ALA A 68 -1.48 0.07 -0.38
N LEU A 69 -0.17 -0.08 -0.49
CA LEU A 69 0.76 1.02 -0.77
C LEU A 69 1.41 0.82 -2.14
N VAL A 70 1.26 1.77 -3.07
CA VAL A 70 1.78 1.73 -4.46
C VAL A 70 2.23 3.13 -4.88
N GLY A 71 3.10 3.30 -5.89
CA GLY A 71 3.76 4.58 -6.16
C GLY A 71 3.54 5.16 -7.56
N ALA A 72 3.10 6.43 -7.66
CA ALA A 72 3.14 7.34 -8.82
C ALA A 72 2.75 8.82 -8.52
N ILE A 73 2.42 9.22 -7.28
CA ILE A 73 1.76 10.52 -6.98
C ILE A 73 2.64 11.78 -7.02
N ALA A 74 3.97 11.60 -7.04
CA ALA A 74 4.94 12.68 -6.84
C ALA A 74 4.75 13.88 -7.78
N VAL A 75 4.27 13.66 -9.01
CA VAL A 75 4.04 14.72 -10.01
C VAL A 75 2.93 15.68 -9.59
N ALA A 76 1.87 15.18 -8.94
CA ALA A 76 0.70 15.98 -8.57
C ALA A 76 0.84 16.64 -7.19
N LEU A 77 1.39 15.91 -6.22
CA LEU A 77 1.43 16.33 -4.81
C LEU A 77 2.83 16.73 -4.31
N GLY A 78 3.85 16.63 -5.18
CA GLY A 78 5.24 16.89 -4.81
C GLY A 78 5.71 15.98 -3.68
N SER A 79 6.53 16.52 -2.78
CA SER A 79 7.10 15.79 -1.64
C SER A 79 6.47 16.11 -0.30
N VAL A 80 5.29 16.75 -0.31
CA VAL A 80 4.60 17.17 0.91
C VAL A 80 3.52 16.16 1.30
N TYR A 81 2.62 15.81 0.37
CA TYR A 81 1.49 14.94 0.62
C TYR A 81 1.67 13.55 -0.01
N SER A 82 1.22 12.52 0.70
CA SER A 82 0.85 11.24 0.09
C SER A 82 -0.54 11.36 -0.56
N GLY A 83 -0.83 10.57 -1.59
CA GLY A 83 -2.20 10.47 -2.14
C GLY A 83 -2.96 9.31 -1.51
N VAL A 84 -4.26 9.45 -1.20
CA VAL A 84 -5.12 8.32 -0.85
C VAL A 84 -6.26 8.17 -1.84
N PHE A 85 -6.47 6.94 -2.31
CA PHE A 85 -7.59 6.50 -3.13
C PHE A 85 -8.37 5.46 -2.32
N SER A 86 -9.69 5.51 -2.31
CA SER A 86 -10.49 4.60 -1.49
C SER A 86 -11.85 4.34 -2.14
N ASN A 87 -12.40 3.14 -1.94
CA ASN A 87 -13.79 2.83 -2.25
C ASN A 87 -14.76 3.14 -1.08
N CYS A 88 -14.20 3.56 0.07
CA CYS A 88 -14.95 3.89 1.28
C CYS A 88 -14.58 5.31 1.75
N SER A 89 -15.56 6.22 1.78
CA SER A 89 -15.36 7.62 2.20
C SER A 89 -14.88 7.71 3.65
N ALA A 90 -15.51 6.98 4.57
CA ALA A 90 -15.13 6.97 5.99
C ALA A 90 -13.67 6.52 6.19
N LEU A 91 -13.20 5.52 5.42
CA LEU A 91 -11.82 5.07 5.49
C LEU A 91 -10.84 6.14 4.98
N ALA A 92 -11.19 6.85 3.91
CA ALA A 92 -10.37 7.94 3.39
C ALA A 92 -10.28 9.10 4.39
N GLU A 93 -11.40 9.49 4.99
CA GLU A 93 -11.46 10.53 6.02
C GLU A 93 -10.59 10.18 7.22
N TRP A 94 -10.65 8.92 7.69
CA TRP A 94 -9.80 8.46 8.79
C TRP A 94 -8.32 8.53 8.47
N ILE A 95 -7.93 8.19 7.23
CA ILE A 95 -6.54 8.28 6.78
C ILE A 95 -6.08 9.73 6.75
N VAL A 96 -6.90 10.65 6.23
CA VAL A 96 -6.59 12.09 6.19
C VAL A 96 -6.47 12.66 7.60
N GLU A 97 -7.39 12.34 8.50
CA GLU A 97 -7.35 12.74 9.91
C GLU A 97 -6.09 12.23 10.62
N CYS A 98 -5.74 10.95 10.42
CA CYS A 98 -4.54 10.35 11.00
C CYS A 98 -3.25 10.98 10.42
N GLY A 99 -3.25 11.31 9.13
CA GLY A 99 -2.14 12.01 8.49
C GLY A 99 -1.93 13.41 9.08
N ALA A 100 -3.01 14.17 9.28
CA ALA A 100 -2.95 15.48 9.91
C ALA A 100 -2.43 15.40 11.36
N ARG A 101 -2.88 14.41 12.13
CA ARG A 101 -2.47 14.20 13.53
C ARG A 101 -0.99 13.82 13.68
N THR A 102 -0.45 13.05 12.73
CA THR A 102 0.91 12.49 12.82
C THR A 102 1.96 13.28 12.05
N GLY A 103 1.55 14.24 11.22
CA GLY A 103 2.41 14.99 10.31
C GLY A 103 2.77 14.23 9.03
N ASP A 104 2.28 13.00 8.85
CA ASP A 104 2.38 12.24 7.61
C ASP A 104 1.22 12.65 6.70
N LEU A 105 1.25 13.88 6.18
CA LEU A 105 0.13 14.50 5.45
C LEU A 105 -0.34 13.66 4.26
N VAL A 106 -1.66 13.54 4.11
CA VAL A 106 -2.32 12.77 3.04
C VAL A 106 -3.43 13.60 2.39
N TRP A 107 -3.55 13.51 1.07
CA TRP A 107 -4.59 14.16 0.28
C TRP A 107 -5.48 13.12 -0.40
N GLN A 108 -6.80 13.29 -0.33
CA GLN A 108 -7.74 12.39 -0.98
C GLN A 108 -7.82 12.67 -2.48
N MET A 109 -7.49 11.65 -3.27
CA MET A 109 -7.50 11.68 -4.72
C MET A 109 -8.78 11.04 -5.28
N PRO A 110 -9.26 11.47 -6.46
CA PRO A 110 -10.47 10.94 -7.05
C PRO A 110 -10.27 9.51 -7.59
N LEU A 111 -11.33 8.70 -7.49
CA LEU A 111 -11.40 7.33 -8.02
C LEU A 111 -12.59 7.18 -8.98
N ASP A 112 -12.57 7.97 -10.03
CA ASP A 112 -13.64 8.04 -11.04
C ASP A 112 -13.54 6.90 -12.07
N GLU A 113 -14.69 6.37 -12.50
CA GLU A 113 -14.77 5.26 -13.46
C GLU A 113 -14.12 5.59 -14.82
N ARG A 114 -14.05 6.86 -15.20
CA ARG A 114 -13.37 7.29 -16.42
C ARG A 114 -11.87 6.98 -16.42
N TYR A 115 -11.24 6.85 -15.25
CA TYR A 115 -9.86 6.38 -15.15
C TYR A 115 -9.74 4.88 -15.44
N ARG A 116 -10.75 4.08 -15.08
CA ARG A 116 -10.80 2.65 -15.36
C ARG A 116 -10.96 2.36 -16.85
N GLN A 117 -11.75 3.16 -17.58
CA GLN A 117 -11.87 3.05 -19.05
C GLN A 117 -10.53 3.22 -19.77
N GLN A 118 -9.60 3.97 -19.18
CA GLN A 118 -8.26 4.10 -19.76
C GLN A 118 -7.47 2.80 -19.74
N LEU A 119 -7.87 1.77 -18.99
CA LEU A 119 -7.22 0.47 -18.88
C LEU A 119 -7.81 -0.57 -19.83
N ASP A 120 -8.74 -0.20 -20.70
CA ASP A 120 -9.32 -1.15 -21.65
C ASP A 120 -8.28 -1.64 -22.65
N SER A 121 -8.38 -2.92 -23.00
CA SER A 121 -7.45 -3.62 -23.89
C SER A 121 -8.23 -4.36 -24.98
N ARG A 122 -7.63 -4.45 -26.17
CA ARG A 122 -8.21 -5.16 -27.32
C ARG A 122 -7.97 -6.67 -27.28
N VAL A 123 -7.03 -7.11 -26.44
CA VAL A 123 -6.49 -8.49 -26.48
C VAL A 123 -6.52 -9.18 -25.11
N ALA A 124 -6.66 -8.42 -24.03
CA ALA A 124 -6.68 -8.91 -22.66
C ALA A 124 -7.82 -8.21 -21.91
N ASP A 125 -8.15 -8.71 -20.73
CA ASP A 125 -9.23 -8.13 -19.90
C ASP A 125 -8.96 -6.65 -19.56
N MET A 126 -7.68 -6.30 -19.36
CA MET A 126 -7.22 -4.93 -19.16
C MET A 126 -5.72 -4.81 -19.48
N LYS A 127 -5.24 -3.58 -19.68
CA LYS A 127 -3.80 -3.25 -19.70
C LYS A 127 -3.36 -2.71 -18.34
N ASN A 128 -2.04 -2.66 -18.10
CA ASN A 128 -1.45 -2.19 -16.85
C ASN A 128 -1.03 -0.71 -16.85
N CYS A 129 -1.30 0.03 -17.94
CA CYS A 129 -0.92 1.42 -18.08
C CYS A 129 -2.00 2.24 -18.80
N GLY A 130 -2.17 3.49 -18.36
CA GLY A 130 -3.07 4.46 -18.98
C GLY A 130 -2.36 5.37 -19.99
N THR A 131 -2.90 6.57 -20.12
CA THR A 131 -2.25 7.66 -20.87
C THR A 131 -1.16 8.35 -20.02
N ARG A 132 -0.50 9.36 -20.58
CA ARG A 132 0.47 10.20 -19.85
C ARG A 132 -0.17 10.96 -18.68
N TYR A 133 -1.47 11.21 -18.72
CA TYR A 133 -2.18 12.06 -17.75
C TYR A 133 -2.97 11.21 -16.75
N GLY A 134 -2.97 11.62 -15.49
CA GLY A 134 -3.73 10.93 -14.44
C GLY A 134 -3.15 9.58 -14.03
N GLY A 135 -1.83 9.37 -14.21
CA GLY A 135 -1.16 8.10 -13.94
C GLY A 135 -1.44 7.51 -12.55
N ALA A 136 -1.47 8.34 -11.50
CA ALA A 136 -1.80 7.89 -10.15
C ALA A 136 -3.26 7.40 -10.03
N CYS A 137 -4.22 8.14 -10.60
CA CYS A 137 -5.64 7.73 -10.59
C CYS A 137 -5.88 6.45 -11.41
N VAL A 138 -5.19 6.31 -12.53
CA VAL A 138 -5.26 5.09 -13.36
C VAL A 138 -4.62 3.90 -12.64
N ALA A 139 -3.48 4.08 -11.98
CA ALA A 139 -2.85 3.04 -11.17
C ALA A 139 -3.74 2.60 -10.00
N ALA A 140 -4.37 3.54 -9.30
CA ALA A 140 -5.35 3.24 -8.26
C ALA A 140 -6.56 2.47 -8.81
N SER A 141 -7.05 2.86 -10.00
CA SER A 141 -8.15 2.17 -10.68
C SER A 141 -7.77 0.74 -11.07
N PHE A 142 -6.52 0.51 -11.52
CA PHE A 142 -6.00 -0.83 -11.81
C PHE A 142 -6.02 -1.73 -10.57
N LEU A 143 -5.60 -1.21 -9.41
CA LEU A 143 -5.59 -1.98 -8.16
C LEU A 143 -6.99 -2.33 -7.67
N ARG A 144 -7.95 -1.41 -7.84
CA ARG A 144 -9.34 -1.61 -7.44
C ARG A 144 -9.96 -2.85 -8.09
N GLU A 145 -9.57 -3.19 -9.31
CA GLU A 145 -10.09 -4.38 -10.03
C GLU A 145 -9.73 -5.71 -9.36
N PHE A 146 -8.71 -5.73 -8.50
CA PHE A 146 -8.28 -6.93 -7.77
C PHE A 146 -8.81 -6.97 -6.33
N VAL A 147 -9.62 -5.98 -5.94
CA VAL A 147 -10.27 -5.90 -4.63
C VAL A 147 -11.61 -6.62 -4.69
N GLY A 148 -11.92 -7.46 -3.70
CA GLY A 148 -13.21 -8.14 -3.62
C GLY A 148 -14.38 -7.17 -3.45
N GLU A 149 -15.56 -7.52 -3.98
CA GLU A 149 -16.74 -6.64 -4.03
C GLU A 149 -17.16 -6.08 -2.65
N ASN A 150 -16.96 -6.85 -1.57
CA ASN A 150 -17.37 -6.46 -0.21
C ASN A 150 -16.19 -6.03 0.69
N THR A 151 -15.06 -5.67 0.08
CA THR A 151 -13.86 -5.28 0.82
C THR A 151 -13.73 -3.76 0.91
N LYS A 152 -13.70 -3.22 2.15
CA LYS A 152 -13.31 -1.83 2.40
C LYS A 152 -11.82 -1.68 2.10
N TRP A 153 -11.47 -0.86 1.12
CA TRP A 153 -10.11 -0.75 0.58
C TRP A 153 -9.66 0.69 0.43
N ALA A 154 -8.39 0.92 0.77
CA ALA A 154 -7.69 2.14 0.41
C ALA A 154 -6.31 1.84 -0.17
N HIS A 155 -5.88 2.70 -1.07
CA HIS A 155 -4.55 2.76 -1.61
C HIS A 155 -3.88 4.09 -1.24
N VAL A 156 -2.77 4.03 -0.51
CA VAL A 156 -1.97 5.22 -0.17
C VAL A 156 -0.69 5.24 -1.02
N ASP A 157 -0.57 6.27 -1.84
CA ASP A 157 0.56 6.51 -2.71
C ASP A 157 1.60 7.41 -2.06
N ILE A 158 2.81 6.86 -1.88
CA ILE A 158 3.90 7.49 -1.14
C ILE A 158 5.10 7.87 -2.00
N ALA A 159 5.01 7.73 -3.33
CA ALA A 159 6.17 7.95 -4.21
C ALA A 159 6.74 9.38 -4.12
N GLY A 160 5.94 10.36 -3.70
CA GLY A 160 6.42 11.72 -3.48
C GLY A 160 7.21 11.90 -2.19
N VAL A 161 6.97 11.05 -1.19
CA VAL A 161 7.35 11.30 0.20
C VAL A 161 8.24 10.21 0.82
N ASP A 162 8.55 9.15 0.08
CA ASP A 162 9.35 8.00 0.53
C ASP A 162 10.80 8.40 0.90
N SER A 163 11.34 9.39 0.20
CA SER A 163 12.65 9.97 0.41
C SER A 163 12.57 11.49 0.37
N ASN A 164 13.29 12.14 1.29
CA ASN A 164 13.42 13.57 1.35
C ASN A 164 14.73 14.04 0.72
N SER A 165 14.65 15.02 -0.18
CA SER A 165 15.78 15.60 -0.89
C SER A 165 16.43 16.75 -0.12
N CYS A 166 15.68 17.41 0.76
CA CYS A 166 16.10 18.54 1.58
C CYS A 166 15.99 18.21 3.08
N PHE A 167 16.58 19.03 3.95
CA PHE A 167 16.35 18.91 5.39
C PHE A 167 14.97 19.47 5.73
N SER A 168 14.15 18.69 6.45
CA SER A 168 12.89 19.16 7.04
C SER A 168 12.97 18.98 8.55
N GLU A 169 12.18 19.75 9.32
CA GLU A 169 12.21 19.66 10.80
C GLU A 169 11.92 18.26 11.34
N LEU A 170 11.07 17.49 10.63
CA LEU A 170 10.66 16.14 11.03
C LEU A 170 11.49 15.02 10.38
N TYR A 171 12.09 15.29 9.22
CA TYR A 171 12.80 14.27 8.43
C TYR A 171 14.15 14.79 7.95
N GLY A 172 15.20 14.03 8.26
CA GLY A 172 16.52 14.22 7.67
C GLY A 172 16.54 13.89 6.18
N LYS A 173 17.68 14.16 5.54
CA LYS A 173 17.91 13.80 4.13
C LYS A 173 17.92 12.28 3.97
N GLY A 174 17.19 11.77 2.96
CA GLY A 174 17.08 10.33 2.66
C GLY A 174 15.72 9.74 3.03
N PRO A 175 15.63 8.42 3.29
CA PRO A 175 14.37 7.73 3.55
C PRO A 175 13.63 8.31 4.76
N THR A 176 12.35 8.66 4.58
CA THR A 176 11.58 9.38 5.59
C THR A 176 10.89 8.47 6.61
N GLY A 177 10.66 7.20 6.26
CA GLY A 177 9.83 6.28 7.04
C GLY A 177 8.33 6.59 6.94
N ARG A 178 7.90 7.53 6.09
CA ARG A 178 6.48 7.75 5.83
C ARG A 178 5.89 6.55 5.07
N PRO A 179 4.67 6.09 5.42
CA PRO A 179 3.70 6.73 6.29
C PRO A 179 3.50 5.96 7.62
N VAL A 180 4.58 5.44 8.23
CA VAL A 180 4.49 4.50 9.37
C VAL A 180 3.70 5.07 10.55
N ARG A 181 3.86 6.36 10.89
CA ARG A 181 3.13 6.95 12.02
C ARG A 181 1.65 7.06 11.74
N MET A 182 1.27 7.47 10.53
CA MET A 182 -0.13 7.48 10.10
C MET A 182 -0.76 6.09 10.15
N LEU A 183 -0.03 5.04 9.74
CA LEU A 183 -0.54 3.66 9.81
C LEU A 183 -0.80 3.21 11.25
N ILE A 184 0.10 3.50 12.18
CA ILE A 184 -0.08 3.19 13.61
C ILE A 184 -1.32 3.92 14.14
N SER A 185 -1.40 5.23 13.88
CA SER A 185 -2.53 6.08 14.26
C SER A 185 -3.87 5.56 13.70
N LEU A 186 -3.87 5.05 12.46
CA LEU A 186 -5.05 4.47 11.82
C LEU A 186 -5.49 3.17 12.51
N ILE A 187 -4.56 2.27 12.82
CA ILE A 187 -4.84 1.01 13.53
C ILE A 187 -5.43 1.30 14.91
N GLU A 188 -4.86 2.26 15.65
CA GLU A 188 -5.40 2.68 16.95
C GLU A 188 -6.83 3.24 16.83
N LYS A 189 -7.10 4.05 15.80
CA LYS A 189 -8.43 4.58 15.53
C LYS A 189 -9.42 3.46 15.22
N MET A 190 -9.05 2.52 14.35
CA MET A 190 -9.87 1.33 14.01
C MET A 190 -10.19 0.49 15.25
N ALA A 191 -9.21 0.28 16.13
CA ALA A 191 -9.41 -0.44 17.39
C ALA A 191 -10.39 0.30 18.32
N SER A 192 -10.28 1.63 18.42
CA SER A 192 -11.14 2.45 19.28
C SER A 192 -12.60 2.54 18.80
N CYS A 193 -12.83 2.61 17.48
CA CYS A 193 -14.17 2.69 16.91
C CYS A 193 -14.94 1.37 17.08
N ARG A 194 -14.25 0.23 17.08
CA ARG A 194 -14.88 -1.08 17.34
C ARG A 194 -15.40 -1.23 18.76
N GLN A 195 -14.67 -0.72 19.76
CA GLN A 195 -15.12 -0.75 21.16
C GLN A 195 -16.41 0.06 21.40
N LYS A 196 -16.77 0.95 20.46
CA LYS A 196 -17.97 1.79 20.52
C LYS A 196 -19.12 1.30 19.62
N GLY A 197 -19.06 0.08 19.07
CA GLY A 197 -20.10 -0.48 18.18
C GLY A 197 -19.99 -0.02 16.72
N GLY A 198 -18.78 -0.12 16.15
CA GLY A 198 -18.39 0.54 14.91
C GLY A 198 -19.17 0.23 13.62
N ILE A 199 -19.23 1.26 12.77
CA ILE A 199 -19.59 1.38 11.34
C ILE A 199 -20.01 0.06 10.64
N GLU A 200 -21.32 -0.09 10.45
CA GLU A 200 -21.91 -0.92 9.38
C GLU A 200 -21.42 -0.41 8.00
#